data_AF-A0AAD3Y1K3-F1
#
_entry.id   AF-A0AAD3Y1K3-F1
#
_cell.length_a   1.000
_cell.length_b   1.000
_cell.length_c   1.000
_cell.angle_alpha   90.00
_cell.angle_beta   90.00
_cell.angle_gamma   90.00
#
_symmetry.space_group_name_H-M   'P 1'
#
loop_
_entity.id
_entity.type
_entity.pdbx_description
1 polymer ?
#
loop_
_entity_poly.entity_id
_entity_poly.type
_entity_poly.pdbx_seq_one_letter_code
_entity_poly.pdbx_strand_id
1 'polypeptide(L)'
;MGARVGIFYADAYGPSLPTMVSPEHRLLEMNPEKRTIIPIEYLEVKLVSFGFAGQGRVVMRGPMVPEVINQLLTIAKWGELDYLIIDIPPGTGDIPITLCQIVPLTAAVIVTTP
;
A
#
# COMPACT_ATOMS: atom_id res chain seq x y z
N MET A 1 -9.58 20.14 -12.53
CA MET A 1 -8.42 19.35 -12.97
C MET A 1 -7.84 18.69 -11.74
N GLY A 2 -7.96 17.38 -11.62
CA GLY A 2 -7.40 16.61 -10.51
C GLY A 2 -6.74 15.38 -11.10
N ALA A 3 -5.57 15.01 -10.60
CA ALA A 3 -4.92 13.76 -10.98
C ALA A 3 -5.59 12.60 -10.24
N ARG A 4 -5.69 11.44 -10.88
CA ARG A 4 -6.14 10.19 -10.26
C ARG A 4 -4.96 9.60 -9.50
N VAL A 5 -5.03 9.61 -8.17
CA VAL A 5 -3.91 9.24 -7.30
C VAL A 5 -4.24 8.00 -6.47
N GLY A 6 -3.29 7.07 -6.45
CA GLY A 6 -3.24 5.97 -5.49
C GLY A 6 -2.06 6.12 -4.54
N ILE A 7 -2.23 5.71 -3.29
CA ILE A 7 -1.17 5.56 -2.31
C ILE A 7 -1.14 4.11 -1.84
N PHE A 8 0.00 3.45 -2.04
CA PHE A 8 0.30 2.15 -1.50
C PHE A 8 1.33 2.29 -0.37
N TYR A 9 0.95 1.89 0.84
CA TYR A 9 1.83 1.94 2.00
C TYR A 9 2.36 0.55 2.32
N ALA A 10 3.62 0.31 1.97
CA ALA A 10 4.29 -0.99 2.05
C ALA A 10 4.97 -1.27 3.39
N ASP A 11 5.00 -0.30 4.31
CA ASP A 11 5.57 -0.54 5.63
C ASP A 11 4.58 -1.34 6.49
N ALA A 12 4.94 -2.61 6.74
CA ALA A 12 4.16 -3.53 7.56
C ALA A 12 4.40 -3.35 9.06
N TYR A 13 5.41 -2.56 9.46
CA TYR A 13 5.87 -2.45 10.84
C TYR A 13 5.36 -1.17 11.53
N GLY A 14 5.10 -0.10 10.78
CA GLY A 14 4.56 1.16 11.28
C GLY A 14 3.14 1.46 10.76
N PRO A 15 2.15 1.78 11.60
CA PRO A 15 0.79 2.05 11.14
C PRO A 15 0.57 3.50 10.68
N SER A 16 1.55 4.14 10.03
CA SER A 16 1.49 5.61 9.85
C SER A 16 0.33 6.05 8.94
N LEU A 17 0.10 5.40 7.80
CA LEU A 17 -1.00 5.78 6.90
C LEU A 17 -2.38 5.66 7.57
N PRO A 18 -2.76 4.53 8.21
CA PRO A 18 -4.01 4.44 8.96
C PRO A 18 -4.18 5.49 10.06
N THR A 19 -3.10 6.05 10.61
CA THR A 19 -3.19 7.13 11.61
C THR A 19 -3.32 8.53 11.00
N MET A 20 -2.93 8.72 9.74
CA MET A 20 -2.95 10.01 9.05
C MET A 20 -4.29 10.29 8.36
N VAL A 21 -5.11 9.27 8.11
CA VAL A 21 -6.39 9.40 7.40
C VAL A 21 -7.56 8.88 8.22
N SER A 22 -8.76 9.38 7.94
CA SER A 22 -10.02 8.95 8.58
C SER A 22 -11.10 8.68 7.54
N PRO A 23 -10.97 7.61 6.74
CA PRO A 23 -11.99 7.18 5.79
C PRO A 23 -13.23 6.62 6.51
N GLU A 24 -14.39 6.70 5.88
CA GLU A 24 -15.64 6.10 6.40
C GLU A 24 -15.51 4.58 6.56
N HIS A 25 -14.83 3.92 5.62
CA HIS A 25 -14.55 2.49 5.63
C HIS A 25 -13.05 2.28 5.81
N ARG A 26 -12.66 1.67 6.95
CA ARG A 26 -11.24 1.54 7.34
C ARG A 26 -10.68 0.13 7.14
N LEU A 27 -11.50 -0.81 6.69
CA LEU A 27 -11.08 -2.19 6.46
C LEU A 27 -10.97 -2.45 4.96
N LEU A 28 -9.92 -3.16 4.54
CA LEU A 28 -9.82 -3.65 3.18
C LEU A 28 -10.92 -4.69 2.92
N GLU A 29 -11.61 -4.51 1.81
CA GLU A 29 -12.61 -5.45 1.34
C GLU A 29 -12.07 -6.20 0.12
N MET A 30 -12.43 -7.49 0.02
CA MET A 30 -12.15 -8.27 -1.16
C MET A 30 -13.41 -8.38 -2.01
N ASN A 31 -13.29 -8.05 -3.29
CA ASN A 31 -14.33 -8.31 -4.27
C ASN A 31 -14.48 -9.85 -4.43
N PRO A 32 -15.64 -10.44 -4.10
CA PRO A 32 -15.80 -11.89 -4.06
C PRO A 32 -15.76 -12.55 -5.44
N GLU A 33 -16.15 -11.83 -6.50
CA GLU A 33 -16.18 -12.35 -7.87
C GLU A 33 -14.81 -12.32 -8.52
N LYS A 34 -14.08 -11.21 -8.33
CA LYS A 34 -12.81 -10.94 -9.03
C LYS A 34 -11.58 -11.27 -8.19
N ARG A 35 -11.75 -11.61 -6.91
CA ARG A 35 -10.66 -11.84 -5.94
C ARG A 35 -9.64 -10.68 -5.92
N THR A 36 -10.15 -9.46 -6.04
CA THR A 36 -9.35 -8.22 -6.01
C THR A 36 -9.62 -7.45 -4.73
N ILE A 37 -8.63 -6.73 -4.24
CA ILE A 37 -8.81 -5.82 -3.11
C ILE A 37 -9.44 -4.53 -3.61
N ILE A 38 -10.48 -4.07 -2.94
CA ILE A 38 -11.08 -2.76 -3.18
C ILE A 38 -10.26 -1.74 -2.38
N PRO A 39 -9.56 -0.79 -3.03
CA PRO A 39 -8.85 0.26 -2.32
C PRO A 39 -9.83 1.07 -1.47
N ILE A 40 -9.37 1.50 -0.30
CA ILE A 40 -10.10 2.46 0.52
C ILE A 40 -10.05 3.82 -0.18
N GLU A 41 -11.15 4.57 -0.19
CA GLU A 41 -11.17 5.91 -0.75
C GLU A 41 -11.21 6.96 0.36
N TYR A 42 -10.35 7.97 0.26
CA TYR A 42 -10.33 9.13 1.14
C TYR A 42 -9.96 10.37 0.33
N LEU A 43 -10.84 11.38 0.31
CA LEU A 43 -10.64 12.62 -0.46
C LEU A 43 -10.26 12.35 -1.94
N GLU A 44 -10.97 11.41 -2.59
CA GLU A 44 -10.72 10.97 -3.97
C GLU A 44 -9.37 10.27 -4.22
N VAL A 45 -8.61 9.97 -3.17
CA VAL A 45 -7.37 9.19 -3.22
C VAL A 45 -7.65 7.74 -2.85
N LYS A 46 -7.12 6.81 -3.66
CA LYS A 46 -7.19 5.37 -3.39
C LYS A 46 -6.06 4.94 -2.47
N LEU A 47 -6.38 4.25 -1.40
CA LEU A 47 -5.45 3.86 -0.35
C LEU A 47 -5.43 2.34 -0.19
N VAL A 48 -4.24 1.76 -0.18
CA VAL A 48 -4.02 0.37 0.19
C VAL A 48 -2.85 0.30 1.17
N SER A 49 -3.07 -0.37 2.29
CA SER A 49 -2.07 -0.57 3.33
C SER A 49 -2.40 -1.83 4.10
N PHE A 50 -1.37 -2.55 4.55
CA PHE A 50 -1.55 -3.63 5.51
C PHE A 50 -2.23 -3.16 6.80
N GLY A 51 -2.04 -1.90 7.19
CA GLY A 51 -2.69 -1.32 8.37
C GLY A 51 -4.23 -1.22 8.28
N PHE A 52 -4.81 -1.46 7.10
CA PHE A 52 -6.26 -1.56 6.89
C PHE A 52 -6.76 -3.02 6.86
N ALA A 53 -5.91 -4.02 7.05
CA ALA A 53 -6.30 -5.44 7.01
C ALA A 53 -7.04 -5.94 8.29
N GLY A 54 -7.21 -5.07 9.31
CA GLY A 54 -7.99 -5.36 10.52
C GLY A 54 -7.17 -5.72 11.77
N GLN A 55 -7.86 -5.88 12.90
CA GLN A 55 -7.30 -6.04 14.26
C GLN A 55 -6.63 -7.39 14.53
N GLY A 56 -6.74 -8.34 13.59
CA GLY A 56 -5.94 -9.55 13.63
C GLY A 56 -4.50 -9.19 13.30
N ARG A 57 -3.71 -8.79 14.31
CA ARG A 57 -2.24 -8.83 14.25
C ARG A 57 -1.83 -10.28 14.00
N VAL A 58 -1.97 -10.75 12.77
CA VAL A 58 -1.32 -11.97 12.32
C VAL A 58 0.15 -11.70 12.57
N VAL A 59 0.75 -12.49 13.45
CA VAL A 59 2.21 -12.50 13.61
C VAL A 59 2.75 -13.01 12.30
N MET A 60 2.96 -12.08 11.38
CA MET A 60 3.59 -12.32 10.11
C MET A 60 5.02 -12.73 10.40
N ARG A 61 5.36 -13.99 10.12
CA ARG A 61 6.76 -14.42 10.14
C ARG A 61 7.48 -13.57 9.11
N GLY A 62 8.64 -13.01 9.48
CA GLY A 62 9.48 -12.14 8.61
C GLY A 62 9.48 -12.48 7.11
N PRO A 63 9.67 -13.74 6.69
CA PRO A 63 9.70 -14.10 5.27
C PRO A 63 8.37 -13.93 4.50
N MET A 64 7.22 -13.86 5.18
CA MET A 64 5.91 -13.72 4.52
C MET A 64 5.52 -12.27 4.21
N VAL A 65 6.20 -11.31 4.83
CA VAL A 65 5.87 -9.88 4.72
C VAL A 65 6.01 -9.37 3.29
N PRO A 66 7.12 -9.62 2.56
CA PRO A 66 7.26 -9.16 1.17
C PRO A 66 6.19 -9.76 0.25
N GLU A 67 5.82 -11.03 0.45
CA GLU A 67 4.81 -11.70 -0.36
C GLU A 67 3.42 -11.07 -0.18
N VAL A 68 3.01 -10.81 1.06
CA VAL A 68 1.72 -10.17 1.33
C VAL A 68 1.67 -8.73 0.80
N ILE A 69 2.74 -7.95 1.00
CA ILE A 69 2.83 -6.59 0.44
C ILE A 69 2.67 -6.64 -1.09
N ASN A 70 3.36 -7.57 -1.75
CA ASN A 70 3.25 -7.75 -3.19
C ASN A 70 1.81 -8.13 -3.60
N GLN A 71 1.18 -9.06 -2.88
CA GLN A 71 -0.23 -9.41 -3.14
C GLN A 71 -1.14 -8.19 -3.01
N LEU A 72 -1.03 -7.43 -1.92
CA LEU A 72 -1.84 -6.22 -1.69
C LEU A 72 -1.70 -5.22 -2.85
N LEU A 73 -0.48 -5.02 -3.35
CA LEU A 73 -0.21 -4.11 -4.45
C LEU A 73 -0.78 -4.61 -5.79
N THR A 74 -0.58 -5.89 -6.10
CA THR A 74 -0.87 -6.47 -7.42
C THR A 74 -2.35 -6.82 -7.62
N ILE A 75 -3.04 -7.26 -6.57
CA ILE A 75 -4.46 -7.63 -6.66
C ILE A 75 -5.40 -6.48 -6.29
N ALA A 76 -4.87 -5.33 -5.88
CA ALA A 76 -5.66 -4.14 -5.64
C ALA A 76 -6.24 -3.59 -6.95
N LYS A 77 -7.53 -3.27 -6.92
CA LYS A 77 -8.28 -2.69 -8.04
C LYS A 77 -8.03 -1.18 -8.12
N TRP A 78 -6.81 -0.80 -8.47
CA TRP A 78 -6.40 0.60 -8.65
C TRP A 78 -7.23 1.32 -9.72
N GLY A 79 -7.64 0.60 -10.77
CA GLY A 79 -8.23 1.21 -11.96
C GLY A 79 -7.22 2.10 -12.68
N GLU A 80 -7.71 3.09 -13.41
CA GLU A 80 -6.84 4.04 -14.09
C GLU A 80 -6.31 5.10 -13.11
N LEU A 81 -4.98 5.19 -12.98
CA LEU A 81 -4.29 6.18 -12.17
C LEU A 81 -3.32 6.98 -13.04
N ASP A 82 -3.19 8.27 -12.73
CA ASP A 82 -2.12 9.10 -13.26
C ASP A 82 -0.85 8.93 -12.43
N TYR A 83 -1.01 8.72 -11.12
CA TYR A 83 0.10 8.49 -10.19
C TYR A 83 -0.23 7.39 -9.18
N LEU A 84 0.73 6.49 -8.95
CA LEU A 84 0.74 5.58 -7.83
C LEU A 84 1.97 5.89 -6.97
N ILE A 85 1.72 6.42 -5.77
CA ILE A 85 2.77 6.71 -4.79
C ILE A 85 2.96 5.47 -3.93
N ILE A 86 4.19 4.99 -3.85
CA ILE A 86 4.57 3.84 -3.04
C ILE A 86 5.42 4.34 -1.88
N ASP A 87 4.90 4.21 -0.67
CA ASP A 87 5.64 4.48 0.56
C ASP A 87 6.31 3.19 1.04
N ILE A 88 7.64 3.21 1.11
CA ILE A 88 8.49 2.05 1.36
C ILE A 88 9.10 2.20 2.76
N PRO A 89 9.17 1.13 3.57
CA PRO A 89 9.83 1.20 4.87
C PRO A 89 11.29 1.66 4.74
N PRO A 90 11.85 2.33 5.78
CA PRO A 90 13.22 2.82 5.74
C PRO A 90 14.24 1.68 5.63
N GLY A 91 15.41 2.00 5.06
CA GLY A 91 16.52 1.07 4.89
C GLY A 91 16.52 0.36 3.53
N THR A 92 17.40 -0.63 3.39
CA THR A 92 17.63 -1.39 2.14
C THR A 92 17.33 -2.88 2.32
N GLY A 93 16.35 -3.20 3.17
CA GLY A 93 15.91 -4.58 3.37
C GLY A 93 15.16 -5.14 2.17
N ASP A 94 14.60 -6.34 2.33
CA ASP A 94 14.00 -7.10 1.23
C ASP A 94 12.78 -6.39 0.60
N ILE A 95 12.00 -5.63 1.37
CA ILE A 95 10.78 -4.95 0.87
C ILE A 95 11.11 -3.91 -0.22
N PRO A 96 11.97 -2.90 0.02
CA PRO A 96 12.41 -1.98 -1.03
C PRO A 96 12.94 -2.68 -2.28
N ILE A 97 13.82 -3.67 -2.12
CA ILE A 97 14.45 -4.39 -3.25
C ILE A 97 13.39 -5.13 -4.07
N THR A 98 12.51 -5.86 -3.38
CA THR A 98 11.45 -6.65 -4.01
C THR A 98 10.46 -5.76 -4.76
N LEU A 99 10.03 -4.64 -4.16
CA LEU A 99 9.11 -3.70 -4.82
C LEU A 99 9.73 -3.06 -6.06
N CYS A 100 11.01 -2.67 -5.99
CA CYS A 100 11.74 -2.13 -7.14
C CYS A 100 11.88 -3.13 -8.30
N GLN A 101 11.84 -4.43 -8.03
CA GLN A 101 11.90 -5.48 -9.06
C GLN A 101 10.53 -5.79 -9.68
N ILE A 102 9.45 -5.57 -8.93
CA ILE A 102 8.09 -5.95 -9.32
C ILE A 102 7.38 -4.81 -10.05
N VAL A 103 7.60 -3.58 -9.61
CA VAL A 103 6.91 -2.40 -10.13
C VAL A 103 7.85 -1.62 -11.04
N PRO A 104 7.41 -1.22 -12.25
CA PRO A 104 8.18 -0.32 -13.10
C PRO A 104 8.18 1.10 -12.49
N LEU A 105 9.10 1.36 -11.56
CA LEU A 105 9.26 2.67 -10.93
C LEU A 105 9.71 3.71 -11.96
N THR A 106 8.99 4.83 -12.04
CA THR A 106 9.31 5.93 -12.95
C THR A 106 10.26 6.94 -12.31
N ALA A 107 10.12 7.18 -11.00
CA ALA A 107 10.92 8.12 -10.24
C ALA A 107 10.95 7.72 -8.76
N ALA A 108 11.91 8.28 -8.02
CA ALA A 108 12.01 8.12 -6.58
C ALA A 108 12.19 9.50 -5.91
N VAL A 109 11.59 9.67 -4.74
CA VAL A 109 11.77 10.83 -3.86
C VAL A 109 12.42 10.33 -2.58
N ILE A 110 13.59 10.89 -2.24
CA ILE A 110 14.32 10.53 -1.03
C ILE A 110 14.09 11.63 0.01
N VAL A 111 13.60 11.24 1.19
CA VAL A 111 13.35 12.14 2.32
C VAL A 111 14.50 12.03 3.31
N THR A 112 15.11 13.16 3.69
CA THR A 112 16.21 13.24 4.67
C THR A 112 15.96 14.38 5.66
N THR A 113 16.63 14.34 6.81
CA THR A 113 16.73 15.46 7.75
C THR A 113 18.00 16.29 7.48
N PRO A 114 18.07 17.57 7.92
CA PRO A 114 19.26 18.42 7.81
C PRO A 114 20.48 17.87 8.58
#